data_AF-A0A4U5MDR7-F1
#
_entry.id   AF-A0A4U5MDR7-F1
#
_cell.length_a   1.000
_cell.length_b   1.000
_cell.length_c   1.000
_cell.angle_alpha   90.00
_cell.angle_beta   90.00
_cell.angle_gamma   90.00
#
_symmetry.space_group_name_H-M   'P 1'
#
loop_
_entity.id
_entity.type
_entity.pdbx_description
1 polymer ?
#
loop_
_entity_poly.entity_id
_entity_poly.type
_entity_poly.pdbx_seq_one_letter_code
_entity_poly.pdbx_strand_id
1 'polypeptide(L)'
;MILTGAAFIHQSYLDAYTNHMPAIIRSKIDEWMNCEDIAMNFLVSHLYRKPPIKVTSRWTFRCPACTETLSNDESHFTERHNCIRFFTEVYGYDPLLFSQSRTNSVLFKLEQLPRNHQKCFKLV
;
A
#
# COMPACT_ATOMS: atom_id res chain seq x y z
N MET A 1 -2.63 1.69 6.34
CA MET A 1 -2.62 1.46 4.88
C MET A 1 -1.39 0.67 4.47
N ILE A 2 -1.46 -0.03 3.34
CA ILE A 2 -0.36 -0.81 2.74
C ILE A 2 -0.15 -0.34 1.29
N LEU A 3 1.09 -0.04 0.92
CA LEU A 3 1.44 0.39 -0.43
C LEU A 3 1.34 -0.79 -1.40
N THR A 4 0.62 -0.62 -2.49
CA THR A 4 0.39 -1.66 -3.53
C THR A 4 1.68 -2.11 -4.21
N GLY A 5 2.70 -1.23 -4.29
CA GLY A 5 4.00 -1.55 -4.91
C GLY A 5 4.79 -2.69 -4.25
N ALA A 6 4.45 -3.07 -3.02
CA ALA A 6 5.06 -4.22 -2.33
C ALA A 6 4.01 -4.96 -1.47
N ALA A 7 2.92 -5.38 -2.10
CA ALA A 7 1.82 -6.07 -1.44
C ALA A 7 1.38 -7.33 -2.18
N PHE A 8 0.81 -8.27 -1.43
CA PHE A 8 0.00 -9.35 -1.98
C PHE A 8 -1.46 -8.98 -1.81
N ILE A 9 -2.22 -8.97 -2.89
CA ILE A 9 -3.64 -8.64 -2.91
C ILE A 9 -4.42 -9.73 -3.64
N HIS A 10 -5.67 -9.93 -3.23
CA HIS A 10 -6.54 -10.90 -3.88
C HIS A 10 -7.05 -10.34 -5.22
N GLN A 11 -7.18 -11.18 -6.25
CA GLN A 11 -7.60 -10.75 -7.59
C GLN A 11 -8.98 -10.07 -7.58
N SER A 12 -9.89 -10.50 -6.70
CA SER A 12 -11.22 -9.87 -6.59
C SER A 12 -11.15 -8.38 -6.22
N TYR A 13 -10.07 -7.92 -5.58
CA TYR A 13 -9.92 -6.50 -5.25
C TYR A 13 -9.58 -5.68 -6.49
N LEU A 14 -8.87 -6.28 -7.47
CA LEU A 14 -8.61 -5.65 -8.76
C LEU A 14 -9.90 -5.53 -9.58
N ASP A 15 -10.71 -6.59 -9.59
CA ASP A 15 -12.02 -6.54 -10.23
C ASP A 15 -12.94 -5.49 -9.57
N ALA A 16 -12.98 -5.45 -8.24
CA ALA A 16 -13.73 -4.44 -7.52
C ALA A 16 -13.21 -3.01 -7.81
N TYR A 17 -11.89 -2.84 -7.93
CA TYR A 17 -11.29 -1.56 -8.28
C TYR A 17 -11.74 -1.09 -9.67
N THR A 18 -11.76 -1.97 -10.66
CA THR A 18 -12.15 -1.59 -12.03
C THR A 18 -13.66 -1.38 -12.16
N ASN A 19 -14.46 -2.29 -11.59
CA ASN A 19 -15.89 -2.39 -11.89
C ASN A 19 -16.81 -1.78 -10.82
N HIS A 20 -16.37 -1.74 -9.56
CA HIS A 20 -17.21 -1.32 -8.43
C HIS A 20 -16.81 0.03 -7.83
N MET A 21 -15.57 0.47 -8.03
CA MET A 21 -15.12 1.78 -7.56
C MET A 21 -15.80 2.90 -8.37
N PRO A 22 -16.27 3.99 -7.72
CA PRO A 22 -16.80 5.16 -8.41
C PRO A 22 -15.83 5.66 -9.48
N ALA A 23 -16.33 5.83 -10.70
CA ALA A 23 -15.50 6.23 -11.85
C ALA A 23 -14.76 7.55 -11.60
N ILE A 24 -15.36 8.47 -10.83
CA ILE A 24 -14.75 9.76 -10.47
C ILE A 24 -13.43 9.61 -9.71
N ILE A 25 -13.31 8.58 -8.86
CA ILE A 25 -12.07 8.30 -8.13
C ILE A 25 -11.00 7.83 -9.11
N ARG A 26 -11.34 6.91 -10.02
CA ARG A 26 -10.41 6.41 -11.03
C ARG A 26 -9.92 7.52 -11.95
N SER A 27 -10.81 8.36 -12.46
CA SER A 27 -10.44 9.50 -13.31
C SER A 27 -9.51 10.49 -12.60
N LYS A 28 -9.71 10.74 -11.29
CA LYS A 28 -8.81 11.62 -10.53
C LYS A 28 -7.44 11.01 -10.26
N ILE A 29 -7.38 9.71 -10.04
CA ILE A 29 -6.10 8.99 -9.91
C ILE A 29 -5.31 9.06 -11.21
N ASP A 30 -5.98 8.89 -12.36
CA ASP A 30 -5.33 9.01 -13.68
C ASP A 30 -4.85 10.44 -13.95
N GLU A 31 -5.57 11.47 -13.47
CA GLU A 31 -5.17 12.88 -13.59
C GLU A 31 -3.96 13.22 -12.71
N TRP A 32 -3.94 12.74 -11.47
CA TRP A 32 -2.85 13.02 -10.51
C TRP A 32 -1.65 12.09 -10.67
N MET A 33 -1.82 10.95 -11.36
CA MET A 33 -0.80 9.90 -11.47
C MET A 33 -0.24 9.46 -10.10
N ASN A 34 -1.08 9.51 -9.06
CA ASN A 34 -0.73 9.26 -7.67
C ASN A 34 -1.96 8.70 -6.91
N CYS A 35 -1.73 8.16 -5.70
CA CYS A 35 -2.77 7.74 -4.75
C CYS A 35 -3.60 6.52 -5.14
N GLU A 36 -3.14 5.70 -6.09
CA GLU A 36 -3.77 4.43 -6.44
C GLU A 36 -3.75 3.45 -5.26
N ASP A 37 -2.67 3.49 -4.48
CA ASP A 37 -2.48 2.73 -3.26
C ASP A 37 -3.50 3.12 -2.19
N ILE A 38 -3.70 4.42 -1.96
CA ILE A 38 -4.69 4.95 -1.01
C ILE A 38 -6.10 4.55 -1.45
N ALA A 39 -6.43 4.72 -2.73
CA ALA A 39 -7.74 4.35 -3.26
C ALA A 39 -8.04 2.86 -3.10
N MET A 40 -7.05 1.99 -3.34
CA MET A 40 -7.17 0.56 -3.10
C MET A 40 -7.42 0.24 -1.61
N ASN A 41 -6.73 0.92 -0.69
CA ASN A 41 -6.95 0.75 0.75
C ASN A 41 -8.36 1.21 1.16
N PHE A 42 -8.84 2.34 0.62
CA PHE A 42 -10.20 2.84 0.86
C PHE A 42 -11.24 1.81 0.39
N LEU A 43 -11.11 1.31 -0.83
CA LEU A 43 -12.03 0.33 -1.40
C LEU A 43 -12.08 -0.96 -0.57
N VAL A 44 -10.93 -1.56 -0.28
CA VAL A 44 -10.87 -2.84 0.46
C VAL A 44 -11.41 -2.65 1.88
N SER A 45 -11.10 -1.53 2.53
CA SER A 45 -11.62 -1.23 3.87
C SER A 45 -13.13 -0.98 3.84
N HIS A 46 -13.65 -0.31 2.80
CA HIS A 46 -15.08 -0.07 2.60
C HIS A 46 -15.86 -1.39 2.41
N LEU A 47 -15.36 -2.29 1.56
CA LEU A 47 -16.01 -3.54 1.21
C LEU A 47 -15.97 -4.57 2.34
N TYR A 48 -14.79 -4.79 2.94
CA TYR A 48 -14.59 -5.91 3.87
C TYR A 48 -14.55 -5.51 5.34
N ARG A 49 -14.47 -4.21 5.64
CA ARG A 49 -14.44 -3.68 7.02
C ARG A 49 -13.39 -4.34 7.91
N LYS A 50 -12.25 -4.71 7.32
CA LYS A 50 -11.12 -5.31 8.02
C LYS A 50 -9.88 -4.43 7.86
N PRO A 51 -9.06 -4.31 8.92
CA PRO A 51 -7.83 -3.55 8.83
C PRO A 51 -6.77 -4.30 8.01
N PRO A 52 -5.81 -3.60 7.39
CA PRO A 52 -4.75 -4.24 6.64
C PRO A 52 -3.75 -4.99 7.54
N ILE A 53 -3.09 -6.01 6.97
CA ILE A 53 -2.09 -6.81 7.66
C ILE A 53 -0.70 -6.38 7.20
N LYS A 54 0.11 -5.86 8.13
CA LYS A 54 1.52 -5.59 7.87
C LYS A 54 2.33 -6.86 8.01
N VAL A 55 2.95 -7.29 6.92
CA VAL A 55 3.92 -8.38 6.92
C VAL A 55 5.33 -7.83 6.88
N THR A 56 6.21 -8.33 7.76
CA THR A 56 7.65 -7.99 7.82
C THR A 56 8.01 -6.55 8.27
N SER A 57 9.31 -6.30 8.48
CA SER A 57 9.89 -4.99 8.84
C SER A 57 9.96 -4.04 7.65
N ARG A 58 10.40 -2.79 7.87
CA ARG A 58 10.54 -1.81 6.79
C ARG A 58 11.62 -2.26 5.82
N TRP A 59 11.23 -2.61 4.60
CA TRP A 59 12.14 -2.81 3.48
C TRP A 59 12.18 -1.55 2.65
N THR A 60 13.37 -1.06 2.34
CA THR A 60 13.55 -0.03 1.32
C THR A 60 13.83 -0.72 -0.01
N PHE A 61 12.81 -0.81 -0.87
CA PHE A 61 13.01 -1.13 -2.28
C PHE A 61 13.63 0.07 -2.98
N ARG A 62 14.95 0.25 -2.81
CA ARG A 62 15.69 1.26 -3.57
C ARG A 62 16.04 0.64 -4.91
N CYS A 63 15.51 1.22 -5.99
CA CYS A 63 15.98 0.94 -7.33
C CYS A 63 17.32 1.65 -7.52
N PRO A 64 18.46 0.93 -7.63
CA PRO A 64 19.78 1.57 -7.76
C PRO A 64 19.96 2.32 -9.09
N ALA A 65 19.17 1.95 -10.10
CA ALA A 65 19.25 2.50 -11.46
C ALA A 65 18.17 3.56 -11.75
N CYS A 66 17.31 3.89 -10.78
CA CYS A 66 16.24 4.86 -10.98
C CYS A 66 16.71 6.24 -10.48
N THR A 67 16.85 7.19 -11.40
CA THR A 67 17.35 8.55 -11.14
C THR A 67 16.34 9.44 -10.44
N GLU A 68 15.04 9.22 -10.70
CA GLU A 68 13.94 9.98 -10.12
C GLU A 68 12.89 9.03 -9.54
N THR A 69 12.46 9.31 -8.32
CA THR A 69 11.33 8.63 -7.68
C THR A 69 10.31 9.69 -7.32
N LEU A 70 9.03 9.43 -7.60
CA LEU A 70 7.90 10.30 -7.22
C LEU A 70 7.92 10.70 -5.74
N SER A 71 8.46 9.84 -4.87
CA SER A 71 8.62 10.10 -3.44
C SER A 71 9.70 11.13 -3.06
N ASN A 72 10.54 11.57 -4.00
CA ASN A 72 11.57 12.57 -3.75
C ASN A 72 11.07 14.01 -3.91
N ASP A 73 9.89 14.21 -4.52
CA ASP A 73 9.27 15.53 -4.62
C ASP A 73 8.67 15.94 -3.26
N GLU A 74 8.89 17.18 -2.85
CA GLU A 74 8.32 17.73 -1.60
C GLU A 74 6.79 17.86 -1.70
N SER A 75 6.26 18.04 -2.91
CA SER A 75 4.81 18.15 -3.17
C SER A 75 4.05 16.84 -2.95
N HIS A 76 4.73 15.69 -3.10
CA HIS A 76 4.14 14.36 -3.12
C HIS A 76 3.31 14.03 -1.86
N PHE A 77 3.76 14.48 -0.69
CA PHE A 77 3.02 14.25 0.57
C PHE A 77 1.75 15.11 0.66
N THR A 78 1.80 16.33 0.13
CA THR A 78 0.67 17.24 0.08
C THR A 78 -0.41 16.72 -0.87
N GLU A 79 -0.01 16.20 -2.03
CA GLU A 79 -0.92 15.53 -2.97
C GLU A 79 -1.60 14.32 -2.32
N ARG A 80 -0.84 13.47 -1.63
CA ARG A 80 -1.40 12.32 -0.90
C ARG A 80 -2.41 12.73 0.17
N HIS A 81 -2.18 13.84 0.86
CA HIS A 81 -3.15 14.36 1.83
C HIS A 81 -4.45 14.80 1.13
N ASN A 82 -4.34 15.49 0.00
CA ASN A 82 -5.49 15.92 -0.80
C ASN A 82 -6.29 14.72 -1.35
N CYS A 83 -5.62 13.65 -1.75
CA CYS A 83 -6.28 12.41 -2.17
C CYS A 83 -7.18 11.81 -1.08
N ILE A 84 -6.67 11.72 0.16
CA ILE A 84 -7.44 11.19 1.30
C ILE A 84 -8.69 12.04 1.53
N ARG A 85 -8.54 13.38 1.50
CA ARG A 85 -9.66 14.30 1.66
C ARG A 85 -10.71 14.08 0.57
N PHE A 86 -10.28 14.05 -0.70
CA PHE A 86 -11.18 13.85 -1.84
C PHE A 86 -11.90 12.50 -1.77
N PHE A 87 -11.21 11.42 -1.45
CA PHE A 87 -11.85 10.10 -1.31
C PHE A 87 -12.85 10.06 -0.15
N THR A 88 -12.53 10.71 0.97
CA THR A 88 -13.45 10.83 2.11
C THR A 88 -14.72 11.59 1.72
N GLU A 89 -14.61 12.65 0.92
CA GLU A 89 -15.75 13.39 0.38
C GLU A 89 -16.61 12.52 -0.56
N VAL A 90 -15.99 11.73 -1.45
CA VAL A 90 -16.72 10.85 -2.38
C VAL A 90 -17.41 9.68 -1.66
N TYR A 91 -16.75 9.04 -0.69
CA TYR A 91 -17.36 7.95 0.09
C TYR A 91 -18.33 8.44 1.17
N GLY A 92 -18.27 9.73 1.54
CA GLY A 92 -19.10 10.34 2.59
C GLY A 92 -18.65 10.04 4.03
N TYR A 93 -17.60 9.23 4.21
CA TYR A 93 -16.98 8.91 5.50
C TYR A 93 -15.57 8.33 5.27
N ASP A 94 -14.78 8.19 6.34
CA ASP A 94 -13.47 7.54 6.28
C ASP A 94 -13.61 6.02 6.57
N PRO A 95 -13.41 5.14 5.57
CA PRO A 95 -13.47 3.70 5.74
C PRO A 95 -12.18 3.09 6.33
N LEU A 96 -11.09 3.85 6.46
CA LEU A 96 -9.80 3.30 6.87
C LEU A 96 -9.81 2.82 8.32
N LEU A 97 -9.25 1.63 8.53
CA LEU A 97 -9.15 1.02 9.85
C LEU A 97 -7.68 0.87 10.28
N PHE A 98 -7.40 1.25 11.52
CA PHE A 98 -6.07 1.08 12.12
C PHE A 98 -5.78 -0.39 12.44
N SER A 99 -4.53 -0.79 12.24
CA SER A 99 -4.00 -2.08 12.67
C SER A 99 -2.74 -1.84 13.51
N GLN A 100 -2.63 -2.54 14.64
CA GLN A 100 -1.43 -2.51 15.48
C GLN A 100 -0.62 -3.82 15.40
N SER A 101 -1.12 -4.82 14.67
CA SER A 101 -0.45 -6.11 14.57
C SER A 101 0.49 -6.16 13.36
N ARG A 102 1.66 -6.77 13.58
CA ARG A 102 2.62 -7.12 12.52
C ARG A 102 2.81 -8.62 12.54
N THR A 103 2.61 -9.25 11.39
CA THR A 103 2.81 -10.68 11.23
C THR A 103 4.17 -10.90 10.57
N ASN A 104 5.04 -11.65 11.25
CA ASN A 104 6.35 -12.01 10.72
C ASN A 104 6.35 -13.50 10.35
N SER A 105 7.12 -13.87 9.32
CA SER A 105 7.39 -15.28 9.03
C SER A 105 8.12 -15.93 10.21
N VAL A 106 7.90 -17.23 10.43
CA VAL A 106 8.63 -18.03 11.42
C VAL A 106 10.14 -17.93 11.21
N LEU A 107 10.58 -17.86 9.94
CA LEU A 107 11.99 -17.73 9.55
C LEU A 107 12.60 -16.36 9.89
N PHE A 108 11.79 -15.36 10.25
CA PHE A 108 12.28 -14.00 10.55
C PHE A 108 13.27 -14.00 11.72
N LYS A 109 12.97 -14.75 12.79
CA LYS A 109 13.81 -14.88 13.99
C LYS A 109 14.83 -16.03 13.94
N LEU A 110 14.85 -16.83 12.88
CA LEU A 110 15.88 -17.87 12.75
C LEU A 110 17.22 -17.20 12.45
N GLU A 111 18.09 -17.17 13.45
CA GLU A 111 19.48 -16.72 13.32
C GLU A 111 20.34 -17.78 12.63
N GLN A 112 19.99 -19.06 12.77
CA GLN A 112 20.69 -20.17 12.15
C GLN A 112 19.95 -20.63 10.89
N LEU A 113 20.43 -20.16 9.74
CA LEU A 113 20.13 -20.77 8.45
C LEU A 113 21.10 -21.95 8.20
N PRO A 114 20.72 -22.95 7.39
CA PRO A 114 21.66 -23.95 6.90
C PRO A 114 22.89 -23.26 6.28
N ARG A 115 24.08 -23.86 6.41
CA ARG A 115 25.37 -23.23 6.01
C ARG A 115 25.41 -22.69 4.58
N ASN A 116 24.59 -23.23 3.69
CA ASN A 116 24.52 -22.84 2.27
C ASN A 116 23.38 -21.84 1.96
N HIS A 117 22.67 -21.34 2.96
CA HIS A 117 21.54 -20.43 2.80
C HIS A 117 21.79 -19.12 3.53
N GLN A 118 21.49 -18.00 2.86
CA GLN A 118 21.53 -16.67 3.43
C GLN A 118 20.13 -16.06 3.39
N LYS A 119 19.80 -15.21 4.36
CA LYS A 119 18.58 -14.41 4.28
C LYS A 119 18.67 -13.54 3.03
N CYS A 120 17.64 -13.57 2.19
CA CYS A 120 17.52 -12.63 1.07
C CYS A 120 17.37 -11.17 1.53
N PHE A 121 17.19 -10.94 2.84
CA PHE A 121 17.21 -9.63 3.49
C PHE A 121 18.43 -9.42 4.35
N LYS A 122 18.85 -8.16 4.40
CA LYS A 122 19.54 -7.58 5.56
C LYS A 122 18.52 -6.86 6.44
N LEU A 123 18.55 -7.10 7.75
CA LEU A 123 17.86 -6.25 8.71
C LEU A 123 18.58 -4.89 8.69
N VAL A 124 17.82 -3.82 8.45
CA VAL A 124 18.28 -2.43 8.61
C VAL A 124 17.75 -1.92 9.94
#